data_AF-A0A661G1X3-F1
#
_entry.id   AF-A0A661G1X3-F1
#
_cell.length_a   1.000
_cell.length_b   1.000
_cell.length_c   1.000
_cell.angle_alpha   90.00
_cell.angle_beta   90.00
_cell.angle_gamma   90.00
#
_symmetry.space_group_name_H-M   'P 1'
#
loop_
_entity.id
_entity.type
_entity.pdbx_description
1 polymer ?
#
loop_
_entity_poly.entity_id
_entity_poly.type
_entity_poly.pdbx_seq_one_letter_code
_entity_poly.pdbx_strand_id
1 'polypeptide(L)'
;DEAMTLGSTALPAPQGQALASMVEGILGGNVPVEKYAAGAALGGILSAVIGGLGITVGLGFYLPFNIILTYSLGTLGRELADRIKGESWSESVGIPIAAGLIVGEALVGVGHAINIVVSAA
;
A
#
# COMPACT_ATOMS: atom_id res chain seq x y z
N ASP A 1 21.70 7.94 -10.78
CA ASP A 1 21.87 8.69 -9.51
C ASP A 1 20.60 9.31 -8.92
N GLU A 2 19.50 9.49 -9.67
CA GLU A 2 18.22 10.02 -9.13
C GLU A 2 17.28 8.95 -8.49
N ALA A 3 17.70 7.68 -8.46
CA ALA A 3 16.88 6.57 -7.99
C ALA A 3 17.13 6.16 -6.52
N MET A 4 18.00 6.87 -5.79
CA MET A 4 18.45 6.50 -4.44
C MET A 4 17.90 7.38 -3.30
N THR A 5 16.94 8.25 -3.58
CA THR A 5 16.18 8.95 -2.53
C THR A 5 14.98 8.11 -2.09
N LEU A 6 14.77 7.99 -0.78
CA LEU A 6 13.58 7.33 -0.21
C LEU A 6 12.33 8.08 -0.70
N GLY A 7 11.46 7.40 -1.46
CA GLY A 7 10.27 8.01 -2.04
C GLY A 7 10.53 8.84 -3.31
N SER A 8 11.57 8.52 -4.09
CA SER A 8 11.78 9.15 -5.39
C SER A 8 10.53 8.98 -6.30
N THR A 9 10.30 9.95 -7.18
CA THR A 9 9.16 9.96 -8.11
C THR A 9 9.09 8.72 -9.02
N ALA A 10 10.20 8.02 -9.20
CA ALA A 10 10.27 6.80 -10.00
C ALA A 10 9.81 5.54 -9.24
N LEU A 11 9.89 5.53 -7.89
CA LEU A 11 9.45 4.42 -7.03
C LEU A 11 8.73 4.97 -5.77
N PRO A 12 7.53 5.54 -5.93
CA PRO A 12 6.76 6.05 -4.81
C PRO A 12 6.36 4.88 -3.90
N ALA A 13 6.88 4.88 -2.67
CA ALA A 13 6.51 3.95 -1.61
C ALA A 13 5.78 4.75 -0.52
N PRO A 14 4.43 4.88 -0.58
CA PRO A 14 3.66 5.67 0.37
C PRO A 14 4.02 5.31 1.80
N GLN A 15 4.02 4.00 2.12
CA GLN A 15 4.45 3.37 3.39
C GLN A 15 5.83 3.86 3.87
N GLY A 16 6.79 3.93 2.95
CA GLY A 16 8.15 4.40 3.22
C GLY A 16 8.20 5.92 3.43
N GLN A 17 7.34 6.68 2.75
CA GLN A 17 7.31 8.14 2.85
C GLN A 17 6.84 8.62 4.24
N ALA A 18 5.80 8.01 4.86
CA ALA A 18 5.48 8.43 6.23
C ALA A 18 6.52 7.98 7.24
N LEU A 19 7.15 6.81 7.06
CA LEU A 19 8.23 6.41 7.96
C LEU A 19 9.39 7.39 7.87
N ALA A 20 9.77 7.78 6.65
CA ALA A 20 10.80 8.79 6.41
C ALA A 20 10.44 10.14 7.05
N SER A 21 9.22 10.63 6.87
CA SER A 21 8.79 11.91 7.47
C SER A 21 8.73 11.88 9.00
N MET A 22 8.39 10.73 9.61
CA MET A 22 8.51 10.57 11.06
C MET A 22 9.97 10.64 11.53
N VAL A 23 10.88 9.93 10.84
CA VAL A 23 12.32 9.94 11.17
C VAL A 23 12.91 11.34 11.01
N GLU A 24 12.59 12.03 9.91
CA GLU A 24 12.99 13.43 9.69
C GLU A 24 12.44 14.36 10.77
N GLY A 25 11.17 14.18 11.19
CA GLY A 25 10.58 14.96 12.28
C GLY A 25 11.29 14.76 13.62
N ILE A 26 11.71 13.53 13.92
CA ILE A 26 12.48 13.18 15.13
C ILE A 26 13.88 13.79 15.07
N LEU A 27 14.60 13.61 13.97
CA LEU A 27 15.96 14.12 13.79
C LEU A 27 16.00 15.65 13.71
N GLY A 28 14.95 16.28 13.18
CA GLY A 28 14.80 17.74 13.08
C GLY A 28 14.29 18.41 14.36
N GLY A 29 14.00 17.66 15.43
CA GLY A 29 13.56 18.19 16.73
C GLY A 29 12.16 18.82 16.77
N ASN A 30 11.41 18.80 15.65
CA ASN A 30 10.07 19.39 15.53
C ASN A 30 9.02 18.30 15.38
N VAL A 31 9.00 17.36 16.33
CA VAL A 31 8.00 16.29 16.39
C VAL A 31 6.68 16.88 16.86
N PRO A 32 5.58 16.79 16.08
CA PRO A 32 4.28 17.26 16.51
C PRO A 32 3.63 16.26 17.48
N VAL A 33 4.17 16.15 18.69
CA VAL A 33 3.78 15.16 19.71
C VAL A 33 2.29 15.21 20.02
N GLU A 34 1.71 16.41 20.09
CA GLU A 34 0.28 16.62 20.30
C GLU A 34 -0.58 15.95 19.21
N LYS A 35 -0.14 16.01 17.95
CA LYS A 35 -0.85 15.37 16.82
C LYS A 35 -0.75 13.86 16.88
N TYR A 36 0.40 13.32 17.27
CA TYR A 36 0.56 11.87 17.44
C TYR A 36 -0.28 11.34 18.60
N ALA A 37 -0.30 12.05 19.74
CA ALA A 37 -1.13 11.69 20.88
C ALA A 37 -2.62 11.75 20.54
N ALA A 38 -3.07 12.80 19.84
CA ALA A 38 -4.45 12.91 19.38
C ALA A 38 -4.82 11.79 18.41
N GLY A 39 -3.95 11.49 17.44
CA GLY A 39 -4.13 10.38 16.49
C GLY A 39 -4.19 9.01 17.16
N ALA A 40 -3.31 8.76 18.15
CA ALA A 40 -3.31 7.53 18.93
C ALA A 40 -4.59 7.38 19.77
N ALA A 41 -5.06 8.46 20.39
CA ALA A 41 -6.32 8.47 21.14
C ALA A 41 -7.52 8.18 20.21
N LEU A 42 -7.59 8.84 19.06
CA LEU A 42 -8.63 8.61 18.05
C LEU A 42 -8.61 7.17 17.54
N GLY A 43 -7.43 6.66 17.15
CA GLY A 43 -7.26 5.28 16.69
C GLY A 43 -7.62 4.26 17.77
N GLY A 44 -7.27 4.54 19.03
CA GLY A 44 -7.63 3.73 20.19
C GLY A 44 -9.14 3.68 20.43
N ILE A 45 -9.81 4.83 20.41
CA ILE A 45 -11.27 4.92 20.54
C ILE A 45 -11.96 4.15 19.41
N LEU A 46 -11.56 4.38 18.17
CA LEU A 46 -12.14 3.69 17.01
C LEU A 46 -11.96 2.17 17.11
N SER A 47 -10.77 1.72 17.52
CA SER A 47 -10.47 0.30 17.69
C SER A 47 -11.19 -0.34 18.87
N ALA A 48 -11.54 0.43 19.90
CA ALA A 48 -12.32 -0.04 21.04
C ALA A 48 -13.82 -0.20 20.71
N VAL A 49 -14.34 0.60 19.77
CA VAL A 49 -15.74 0.50 19.31
C VAL A 49 -15.94 -0.75 18.45
N ILE A 50 -15.08 -0.95 17.45
CA ILE A 50 -15.05 -2.16 16.63
C ILE A 50 -13.59 -2.55 16.47
N GLY A 51 -13.27 -3.81 16.79
CA GLY A 51 -11.90 -4.33 16.69
C GLY A 51 -11.31 -4.06 15.31
N GLY A 52 -10.18 -3.36 15.28
CA GLY A 52 -9.43 -3.06 14.05
C GLY A 52 -9.92 -1.84 13.26
N LEU A 53 -11.00 -1.15 13.65
CA LEU A 53 -11.49 0.04 12.92
C LEU A 53 -10.48 1.19 12.90
N GLY A 54 -9.75 1.42 14.00
CA GLY A 54 -8.74 2.47 14.02
C GLY A 54 -7.62 2.23 13.00
N ILE A 55 -7.31 0.96 12.73
CA ILE A 55 -6.30 0.57 11.74
C ILE A 55 -6.84 0.78 10.32
N THR A 56 -8.05 0.33 10.00
CA THR A 56 -8.63 0.51 8.67
C THR A 56 -8.86 1.98 8.33
N VAL A 57 -9.34 2.77 9.29
CA VAL A 57 -9.52 4.22 9.13
C VAL A 57 -8.16 4.92 8.99
N GLY A 58 -7.17 4.59 9.83
CA GLY A 58 -5.83 5.17 9.77
C GLY A 58 -5.10 4.87 8.45
N LEU A 59 -5.20 3.63 7.96
CA LEU A 59 -4.67 3.24 6.65
C LEU A 59 -5.36 4.01 5.51
N GLY A 60 -6.68 4.22 5.61
CA GLY A 60 -7.44 5.00 4.63
C GLY A 60 -7.03 6.47 4.56
N PHE A 61 -6.69 7.11 5.69
CA PHE A 61 -6.20 8.50 5.68
C PHE A 61 -4.77 8.64 5.16
N TYR A 62 -4.00 7.56 5.23
CA TYR A 62 -2.60 7.56 4.85
C TYR A 62 -2.37 7.32 3.37
N LEU A 63 -3.14 6.43 2.76
CA LEU A 63 -2.88 6.00 1.39
C LEU A 63 -3.30 7.07 0.37
N PRO A 64 -2.53 7.26 -0.71
CA PRO A 64 -2.93 8.17 -1.78
C PRO A 64 -4.20 7.65 -2.49
N PHE A 65 -5.02 8.55 -3.02
CA PHE A 65 -6.34 8.22 -3.59
C PHE A 65 -6.26 7.16 -4.69
N ASN A 66 -5.21 7.17 -5.52
CA ASN A 66 -5.03 6.15 -6.57
C ASN A 66 -4.88 4.73 -6.00
N ILE A 67 -4.17 4.54 -4.90
CA ILE A 67 -4.00 3.25 -4.23
C ILE A 67 -5.31 2.80 -3.59
N ILE A 68 -6.02 3.72 -2.93
CA ILE A 68 -7.31 3.41 -2.31
C ILE A 68 -8.32 2.99 -3.39
N LEU A 69 -8.37 3.73 -4.50
CA LEU A 69 -9.32 3.46 -5.58
C LEU A 69 -9.04 2.11 -6.25
N THR A 70 -7.79 1.79 -6.58
CA THR A 70 -7.45 0.51 -7.20
C THR A 70 -7.68 -0.66 -6.25
N TYR A 71 -7.31 -0.52 -4.98
CA TYR A 71 -7.61 -1.52 -3.95
C TYR A 71 -9.12 -1.74 -3.79
N SER A 72 -9.90 -0.66 -3.69
CA SER A 72 -11.36 -0.73 -3.56
C SER A 72 -12.00 -1.41 -4.77
N LEU A 73 -11.53 -1.11 -5.98
CA LEU A 73 -11.98 -1.80 -7.20
C LEU A 73 -11.64 -3.29 -7.18
N GLY A 74 -10.45 -3.66 -6.67
CA GLY A 74 -10.07 -5.06 -6.46
C GLY A 74 -10.99 -5.79 -5.48
N THR A 75 -11.29 -5.17 -4.33
CA THR A 75 -12.21 -5.73 -3.32
C THR A 75 -13.65 -5.81 -3.86
N LEU A 76 -14.10 -4.82 -4.62
CA LEU A 76 -15.41 -4.89 -5.31
C LEU A 76 -15.42 -6.02 -6.34
N GLY A 77 -14.35 -6.20 -7.11
CA GLY A 77 -14.22 -7.31 -8.05
C GLY A 77 -14.27 -8.67 -7.36
N ARG A 78 -13.60 -8.81 -6.21
CA ARG A 78 -13.65 -9.98 -5.32
C ARG A 78 -15.08 -10.26 -4.86
N GLU A 79 -15.74 -9.27 -4.26
CA GLU A 79 -17.12 -9.40 -3.77
C GLU A 79 -18.11 -9.77 -4.89
N LEU A 80 -17.96 -9.17 -6.07
CA LEU A 80 -18.77 -9.51 -7.24
C LEU A 80 -18.50 -10.95 -7.72
N ALA A 81 -17.25 -11.38 -7.74
CA ALA A 81 -16.89 -12.76 -8.09
C ALA A 81 -17.47 -13.76 -7.09
N ASP A 82 -17.41 -13.45 -5.79
CA ASP A 82 -17.97 -14.28 -4.72
C ASP A 82 -19.49 -14.41 -4.88
N ARG A 83 -20.20 -13.32 -5.23
CA ARG A 83 -21.65 -13.34 -5.48
C ARG A 83 -22.06 -14.05 -6.76
N ILE A 84 -21.29 -13.95 -7.84
CA ILE A 84 -21.67 -14.46 -9.17
C ILE A 84 -21.24 -15.92 -9.35
N LYS A 85 -20.03 -16.28 -8.91
CA LYS A 85 -19.42 -17.60 -9.14
C LYS A 85 -19.24 -18.44 -7.88
N GLY A 86 -19.49 -17.86 -6.71
CA GLY A 86 -19.32 -18.52 -5.43
C GLY A 86 -17.89 -18.39 -4.89
N GLU A 87 -17.80 -18.38 -3.57
CA GLU A 87 -16.57 -18.21 -2.79
C GLU A 87 -15.49 -19.24 -3.17
N SER A 88 -15.86 -20.51 -3.34
CA SER A 88 -14.93 -21.59 -3.70
C SER A 88 -14.23 -21.33 -5.05
N TRP A 89 -14.92 -20.75 -6.03
CA TRP A 89 -14.30 -20.42 -7.32
C TRP A 89 -13.35 -19.22 -7.19
N SER A 90 -13.74 -18.21 -6.41
CA SER A 90 -12.92 -17.03 -6.15
C SER A 90 -11.61 -17.39 -5.46
N GLU A 91 -11.64 -18.32 -4.51
CA GLU A 91 -10.45 -18.80 -3.82
C GLU A 91 -9.55 -19.70 -4.67
N SER A 92 -10.15 -20.66 -5.38
CA SER A 92 -9.39 -21.64 -6.16
C SER A 92 -8.89 -21.14 -7.52
N VAL A 93 -9.55 -20.13 -8.09
CA VAL A 93 -9.26 -19.63 -9.45
C VAL A 93 -9.03 -18.12 -9.45
N GLY A 94 -9.87 -17.34 -8.77
CA GLY A 94 -9.76 -15.88 -8.73
C GLY A 94 -8.45 -15.39 -8.10
N ILE A 95 -8.11 -15.88 -6.90
CA ILE A 95 -6.87 -15.51 -6.20
C ILE A 95 -5.62 -15.90 -7.01
N PRO A 96 -5.47 -17.15 -7.52
CA PRO A 96 -4.28 -17.51 -8.29
C PRO A 96 -4.11 -16.69 -9.57
N ILE A 97 -5.20 -16.33 -10.26
CA ILE A 97 -5.13 -15.46 -11.44
C ILE A 97 -4.62 -14.08 -11.06
N ALA A 98 -5.21 -13.45 -10.03
CA ALA A 98 -4.77 -12.13 -9.57
C ALA A 98 -3.32 -12.14 -9.10
N ALA A 99 -2.92 -13.15 -8.32
CA ALA A 99 -1.54 -13.33 -7.89
C ALA A 99 -0.58 -13.53 -9.07
N GLY A 100 -0.98 -14.32 -10.07
CA GLY A 100 -0.21 -14.51 -11.30
C GLY A 100 -0.03 -13.21 -12.09
N LEU A 101 -1.03 -12.34 -12.14
CA LEU A 101 -0.93 -11.02 -12.77
C LEU A 101 0.01 -10.08 -12.00
N ILE A 102 -0.07 -10.05 -10.67
CA ILE A 102 0.82 -9.24 -9.82
C ILE A 102 2.28 -9.70 -10.00
N VAL A 103 2.53 -11.00 -9.89
CA VAL A 103 3.88 -11.56 -10.05
C VAL A 103 4.37 -11.40 -11.49
N GLY A 104 3.50 -11.55 -12.48
CA GLY A 104 3.83 -11.39 -13.89
C GLY A 104 4.30 -9.97 -14.22
N GLU A 105 3.62 -8.95 -13.72
CA GLU A 105 4.02 -7.55 -13.88
C GLU A 105 5.39 -7.28 -13.26
N ALA A 106 5.62 -7.75 -12.04
CA ALA A 106 6.91 -7.63 -11.36
C ALA A 106 8.05 -8.34 -12.15
N LEU A 107 7.80 -9.54 -12.67
CA LEU A 107 8.79 -10.28 -13.46
C LEU A 107 9.14 -9.56 -14.78
N VAL A 108 8.15 -8.97 -15.46
CA VAL A 108 8.39 -8.17 -16.67
C VAL A 108 9.24 -6.93 -16.35
N GLY A 109 8.96 -6.25 -15.23
CA GLY A 109 9.77 -5.12 -14.76
C GLY A 109 11.23 -5.49 -14.51
N VAL A 110 11.48 -6.62 -13.85
CA VAL A 110 12.85 -7.14 -13.62
C VAL A 110 13.53 -7.49 -14.95
N GLY A 111 12.84 -8.18 -15.85
CA GLY A 111 13.39 -8.51 -17.17
C GLY A 111 13.76 -7.28 -17.99
N HIS A 112 12.93 -6.23 -17.94
CA HIS A 112 13.21 -4.97 -18.61
C HIS A 112 14.44 -4.26 -18.01
N ALA A 113 14.56 -4.23 -16.68
CA ALA A 113 15.73 -3.66 -16.00
C ALA A 113 17.03 -4.37 -16.41
N ILE A 114 17.01 -5.71 -16.49
CA ILE A 114 18.17 -6.50 -16.94
C ILE A 114 18.55 -6.13 -18.39
N ASN A 115 17.57 -5.99 -19.30
CA ASN A 115 17.82 -5.61 -20.69
C ASN A 115 18.50 -4.24 -20.79
N ILE A 116 18.05 -3.25 -20.00
CA ILE A 116 18.67 -1.92 -19.95
C ILE A 116 20.14 -2.02 -19.52
N VAL A 117 20.44 -2.79 -18.47
CA VAL A 117 21.81 -2.94 -17.95
C VAL A 117 22.72 -3.61 -18.97
N VAL A 118 22.25 -4.66 -19.64
CA VAL A 118 23.03 -5.38 -20.65
C VAL A 118 23.24 -4.54 -21.91
N SER A 119 22.24 -3.76 -22.33
CA SER A 119 22.35 -2.90 -23.53
C SER A 119 23.16 -1.62 -23.29
N ALA A 120 23.34 -1.23 -22.03
CA ALA A 120 24.18 -0.10 -21.62
C ALA A 120 25.65 -0.49 -21.37
N ALA A 121 25.95 -1.79 -21.31
CA ALA A 121 27.30 -2.36 -21.17
C ALA A 121 27.91 -2.68 -22.55
#